data_AF-A0A158R0B7-F1
#
_entry.id   AF-A0A158R0B7-F1
#
_cell.length_a   1.000
_cell.length_b   1.000
_cell.length_c   1.000
_cell.angle_alpha   90.00
_cell.angle_beta   90.00
_cell.angle_gamma   90.00
#
_symmetry.space_group_name_H-M   'P 1'
#
loop_
_entity.id
_entity.type
_entity.pdbx_description
1 polymer ?
#
loop_
_entity_poly.entity_id
_entity_poly.type
_entity_poly.pdbx_seq_one_letter_code
_entity_poly.pdbx_strand_id
1 'polypeptide(L)'
;MGKALLAALCIVVAGASALSPADVKKNAVASLATVPLGKTPEKVQNGKDFYKYFFTKHPEHRKYFKGAESFTADDVQKSDRFEKLGTGLLLSVHVLANTYDNEDVFRAFVRDTIDRHVSRGLDPALWKAFWGIYTAFLESRGTALSADQKAAWEQIGTMFNDEAQQQLAKHADVKKNAVASLATVPLGKTPEKVQNGKDFYKYFFTKHPEHRKYFKGAESFTADDVQKSDRFEKLGTGLLLSVHILANTYDNEDVFRAFVRDTIDRHVSRGLDPALWKAFWGIYTAFLESRGTALSADQKAAWEQIGTMFNDEAQQQLAKHAAMLWLVAVCFAIASVSAMSPADVKKHTVESMKAVPVGRDKAQNGIDFYKFFFTHHKDLRKFFKGAENFGADDVQKSKRFEKQGTALLLAVHVLANVYDNQAVFHGFVRELMNRHEKRGVDPKLWKIFFDDVWVPFLESKGAKLSGDAKAAWKELNKNFNSEAQHQLEKLGLPHA
;
A
#
# COMPACT_ATOMS: atom_id res chain seq x y z
N MET A 1 -28.45 -50.10 15.11
CA MET A 1 -27.42 -50.23 16.17
C MET A 1 -26.51 -51.39 15.76
N GLY A 2 -25.19 -51.33 15.70
CA GLY A 2 -24.27 -50.20 15.93
C GLY A 2 -22.93 -50.72 16.49
N LYS A 3 -21.80 -50.31 15.88
CA LYS A 3 -20.39 -50.64 16.22
C LYS A 3 -19.84 -51.99 15.69
N ALA A 4 -19.14 -51.93 14.56
CA ALA A 4 -17.98 -52.77 14.25
C ALA A 4 -17.05 -52.03 13.27
N LEU A 5 -15.76 -51.97 13.62
CA LEU A 5 -14.60 -51.55 12.81
C LEU A 5 -14.75 -50.36 11.83
N LEU A 6 -14.15 -49.23 12.21
CA LEU A 6 -13.24 -48.53 11.28
C LEU A 6 -11.83 -48.57 11.90
N ALA A 7 -10.92 -49.30 11.24
CA ALA A 7 -9.50 -49.30 11.57
C ALA A 7 -8.80 -48.10 10.92
N ALA A 8 -7.62 -47.75 11.44
CA ALA A 8 -6.88 -46.57 11.02
C ALA A 8 -6.48 -46.60 9.53
N LEU A 9 -6.58 -45.43 8.88
CA LEU A 9 -5.75 -45.09 7.74
C LEU A 9 -4.88 -43.88 8.11
N CYS A 10 -3.88 -44.11 8.96
CA CYS A 10 -2.79 -43.14 9.15
C CYS A 10 -1.99 -43.09 7.85
N ILE A 11 -2.31 -42.13 6.99
CA ILE A 11 -1.46 -41.81 5.84
C ILE A 11 -0.17 -41.19 6.41
N VAL A 12 0.84 -42.03 6.57
CA VAL A 12 2.22 -41.58 6.72
C VAL A 12 2.65 -41.02 5.37
N VAL A 13 2.32 -39.76 5.12
CA VAL A 13 3.10 -38.97 4.17
C VAL A 13 4.50 -38.92 4.75
N ALA A 14 5.48 -39.48 4.05
CA ALA A 14 6.88 -39.39 4.40
C ALA A 14 7.35 -37.95 4.18
N GLY A 15 6.94 -37.05 5.08
CA GLY A 15 7.29 -35.66 5.06
C GLY A 15 8.78 -35.52 5.35
N ALA A 16 9.51 -34.93 4.40
CA ALA A 16 10.70 -34.18 4.77
C ALA A 16 10.29 -33.22 5.90
N SER A 17 10.93 -33.30 7.05
CA SER A 17 10.62 -32.46 8.21
C SER A 17 10.67 -31.00 7.76
N ALA A 18 9.55 -30.28 7.91
CA ALA A 18 9.48 -28.89 7.49
C ALA A 18 10.61 -28.10 8.16
N LEU A 19 11.48 -27.50 7.34
CA LEU A 19 12.59 -26.66 7.79
C LEU A 19 12.07 -25.61 8.79
N SER A 20 12.84 -25.34 9.84
CA SER A 20 12.51 -24.26 10.79
C SER A 20 12.47 -22.91 10.06
N PRO A 21 11.75 -21.89 10.57
CA PRO A 21 11.75 -20.56 9.93
C PRO A 21 13.15 -19.95 9.76
N ALA A 22 14.06 -20.22 10.69
CA ALA A 22 15.47 -19.83 10.58
C ALA A 22 16.19 -20.58 9.45
N ASP A 23 15.94 -21.88 9.29
CA ASP A 23 16.53 -22.68 8.21
C ASP A 23 15.94 -22.34 6.84
N VAL A 24 14.64 -22.03 6.74
CA VAL A 24 14.01 -21.54 5.51
C VAL A 24 14.69 -20.24 5.07
N LYS A 25 14.80 -19.26 5.97
CA LYS A 25 15.52 -18.01 5.70
C LYS A 25 16.98 -18.26 5.29
N LYS A 26 17.72 -19.05 6.06
CA LYS A 26 19.13 -19.38 5.80
C LYS A 26 19.31 -19.97 4.40
N ASN A 27 18.50 -20.97 4.03
CA ASN A 27 18.61 -21.63 2.75
C ASN A 27 18.15 -20.74 1.58
N ALA A 28 17.03 -20.03 1.73
CA ALA A 28 16.55 -19.08 0.72
C ALA A 28 17.58 -17.97 0.47
N VAL A 29 18.07 -17.30 1.53
CA VAL A 29 19.08 -16.23 1.42
C VAL A 29 20.39 -16.76 0.82
N ALA A 30 20.83 -17.98 1.17
CA ALA A 30 22.01 -18.58 0.56
C ALA A 30 21.85 -18.77 -0.96
N SER A 31 20.66 -19.19 -1.43
CA SER A 31 20.40 -19.35 -2.88
C SER A 31 20.39 -18.02 -3.66
N LEU A 32 20.03 -16.91 -3.00
CA LEU A 32 20.01 -15.57 -3.61
C LEU A 32 21.40 -15.01 -3.92
N ALA A 33 22.49 -15.66 -3.46
CA ALA A 33 23.86 -15.34 -3.85
C ALA A 33 24.10 -15.49 -5.38
N THR A 34 23.23 -16.22 -6.10
CA THR A 34 23.23 -16.34 -7.56
C THR A 34 22.67 -15.11 -8.29
N VAL A 35 21.88 -14.28 -7.61
CA VAL A 35 21.19 -13.09 -8.15
C VAL A 35 21.30 -11.88 -7.20
N PRO A 36 22.51 -11.50 -6.75
CA PRO A 36 22.70 -10.55 -5.67
C PRO A 36 22.26 -9.13 -6.04
N LEU A 37 21.68 -8.43 -5.07
CA LEU A 37 21.37 -6.99 -5.18
C LEU A 37 22.64 -6.13 -5.11
N GLY A 38 22.61 -4.99 -5.80
CA GLY A 38 23.64 -3.96 -5.69
C GLY A 38 23.47 -2.82 -6.69
N LYS A 39 24.50 -1.98 -6.79
CA LYS A 39 24.56 -0.80 -7.69
C LYS A 39 25.41 -1.01 -8.95
N THR A 40 26.16 -2.12 -9.05
CA THR A 40 27.02 -2.39 -10.22
C THR A 40 26.19 -2.87 -11.42
N PRO A 41 26.65 -2.67 -12.67
CA PRO A 41 25.91 -3.08 -13.87
C PRO A 41 25.47 -4.55 -13.84
N GLU A 42 26.34 -5.46 -13.40
CA GLU A 42 26.08 -6.91 -13.33
C GLU A 42 24.97 -7.24 -12.33
N LYS A 43 24.92 -6.52 -11.21
CA LYS A 43 23.91 -6.73 -10.16
C LYS A 43 22.56 -6.16 -10.53
N VAL A 44 22.55 -5.02 -11.23
CA VAL A 44 21.34 -4.44 -11.83
C VAL A 44 20.81 -5.33 -12.98
N GLN A 45 21.72 -5.92 -13.76
CA GLN A 45 21.40 -6.82 -14.87
C GLN A 45 20.62 -8.07 -14.44
N ASN A 46 20.86 -8.61 -13.23
CA ASN A 46 20.09 -9.74 -12.67
C ASN A 46 18.57 -9.53 -12.76
N GLY A 47 18.07 -8.30 -12.57
CA GLY A 47 16.65 -7.98 -12.64
C GLY A 47 16.09 -8.04 -14.06
N LYS A 48 16.86 -7.57 -15.05
CA LYS A 48 16.51 -7.68 -16.48
C LYS A 48 16.63 -9.12 -16.98
N ASP A 49 17.56 -9.90 -16.40
CA ASP A 49 17.72 -11.32 -16.72
C ASP A 49 16.54 -12.16 -16.25
N PHE A 50 15.95 -11.86 -15.08
CA PHE A 50 14.67 -12.45 -14.68
C PHE A 50 13.60 -12.18 -15.73
N TYR A 51 13.40 -10.92 -16.15
CA TYR A 51 12.36 -10.61 -17.12
C TYR A 51 12.65 -11.17 -18.52
N LYS A 52 13.93 -11.28 -18.92
CA LYS A 52 14.34 -12.00 -20.14
C LYS A 52 13.95 -13.47 -20.07
N TYR A 53 14.27 -14.14 -18.96
CA TYR A 53 13.86 -15.53 -18.72
C TYR A 53 12.34 -15.66 -18.75
N PHE A 54 11.64 -14.83 -17.98
CA PHE A 54 10.19 -14.82 -17.83
C PHE A 54 9.48 -14.61 -19.17
N PHE A 55 9.87 -13.62 -19.96
CA PHE A 55 9.24 -13.36 -21.26
C PHE A 55 9.59 -14.43 -22.31
N THR A 56 10.72 -15.13 -22.16
CA THR A 56 11.12 -16.23 -23.05
C THR A 56 10.38 -17.53 -22.72
N LYS A 57 10.19 -17.85 -21.43
CA LYS A 57 9.60 -19.11 -20.95
C LYS A 57 8.09 -19.03 -20.69
N HIS A 58 7.58 -17.84 -20.40
CA HIS A 58 6.18 -17.56 -20.08
C HIS A 58 5.61 -16.39 -20.91
N PRO A 59 5.65 -16.48 -22.27
CA PRO A 59 5.16 -15.42 -23.14
C PRO A 59 3.66 -15.08 -22.92
N GLU A 60 2.86 -16.03 -22.44
CA GLU A 60 1.45 -15.86 -22.08
C GLU A 60 1.20 -14.84 -20.96
N HIS A 61 2.22 -14.52 -20.17
CA HIS A 61 2.15 -13.52 -19.10
C HIS A 61 2.48 -12.09 -19.56
N ARG A 62 2.97 -11.89 -20.79
CA ARG A 62 3.26 -10.54 -21.34
C ARG A 62 2.02 -9.64 -21.38
N LYS A 63 0.81 -10.23 -21.47
CA LYS A 63 -0.49 -9.53 -21.42
C LYS A 63 -0.70 -8.65 -20.17
N TYR A 64 0.01 -8.91 -19.07
CA TYR A 64 -0.07 -8.09 -17.86
C TYR A 64 0.85 -6.85 -17.89
N PHE A 65 1.71 -6.72 -18.90
CA PHE A 65 2.70 -5.65 -19.03
C PHE A 65 2.24 -4.65 -20.10
N LYS A 66 1.22 -3.85 -19.77
CA LYS A 66 0.64 -2.83 -20.67
C LYS A 66 1.71 -2.04 -21.44
N GLY A 67 1.63 -1.96 -22.76
CA GLY A 67 2.61 -1.31 -23.63
C GLY A 67 3.95 -2.06 -23.81
N ALA A 68 3.99 -3.35 -23.44
CA ALA A 68 5.13 -4.26 -23.61
C ALA A 68 4.67 -5.70 -23.92
N GLU A 69 3.44 -5.88 -24.39
CA GLU A 69 2.81 -7.16 -24.66
C GLU A 69 3.53 -7.94 -25.77
N SER A 70 4.10 -7.22 -26.75
CA SER A 70 4.87 -7.75 -27.87
C SER A 70 6.38 -7.83 -27.62
N PHE A 71 6.89 -7.39 -26.45
CA PHE A 71 8.33 -7.32 -26.21
C PHE A 71 8.99 -8.70 -26.33
N THR A 72 10.11 -8.72 -27.03
CA THR A 72 11.05 -9.84 -27.07
C THR A 72 11.97 -9.85 -25.85
N ALA A 73 12.77 -10.91 -25.72
CA ALA A 73 13.87 -11.01 -24.77
C ALA A 73 14.85 -9.83 -24.86
N ASP A 74 15.10 -9.31 -26.07
CA ASP A 74 16.08 -8.26 -26.31
C ASP A 74 15.51 -6.86 -26.07
N ASP A 75 14.20 -6.67 -26.27
CA ASP A 75 13.51 -5.42 -25.93
C ASP A 75 13.50 -5.20 -24.41
N VAL A 76 13.25 -6.28 -23.63
CA VAL A 76 13.36 -6.27 -22.16
C VAL A 76 14.77 -5.85 -21.72
N GLN A 77 15.81 -6.37 -22.37
CA GLN A 77 17.20 -6.12 -21.99
C GLN A 77 17.65 -4.67 -22.24
N LYS A 78 17.06 -4.03 -23.25
CA LYS A 78 17.30 -2.62 -23.63
C LYS A 78 16.38 -1.62 -22.90
N SER A 79 15.54 -2.07 -21.96
CA SER A 79 14.47 -1.25 -21.39
C SER A 79 14.70 -0.85 -19.92
N ASP A 80 14.84 0.45 -19.68
CA ASP A 80 14.89 1.07 -18.35
C ASP A 80 13.67 0.70 -17.47
N ARG A 81 12.51 0.46 -18.10
CA ARG A 81 11.30 -0.02 -17.40
C ARG A 81 11.57 -1.36 -16.74
N PHE A 82 12.16 -2.30 -17.48
CA PHE A 82 12.44 -3.65 -16.98
C PHE A 82 13.68 -3.70 -16.07
N GLU A 83 14.59 -2.74 -16.17
CA GLU A 83 15.61 -2.52 -15.15
C GLU A 83 14.98 -2.15 -13.79
N LYS A 84 14.09 -1.16 -13.78
CA LYS A 84 13.39 -0.71 -12.56
C LYS A 84 12.47 -1.80 -12.00
N LEU A 85 11.67 -2.44 -12.84
CA LEU A 85 10.80 -3.56 -12.44
C LEU A 85 11.62 -4.76 -11.92
N GLY A 86 12.70 -5.12 -12.61
CA GLY A 86 13.58 -6.23 -12.23
C GLY A 86 14.24 -6.00 -10.88
N THR A 87 14.78 -4.80 -10.65
CA THR A 87 15.37 -4.40 -9.37
C THR A 87 14.34 -4.46 -8.24
N GLY A 88 13.12 -3.92 -8.46
CA GLY A 88 12.05 -3.94 -7.47
C GLY A 88 11.52 -5.35 -7.15
N LEU A 89 11.45 -6.23 -8.15
CA LEU A 89 11.06 -7.63 -7.97
C LEU A 89 12.10 -8.38 -7.15
N LEU A 90 13.38 -8.34 -7.55
CA LEU A 90 14.45 -9.03 -6.82
C LEU A 90 14.54 -8.53 -5.38
N LEU A 91 14.42 -7.22 -5.16
CA LEU A 91 14.36 -6.63 -3.82
C LEU A 91 13.19 -7.19 -3.00
N SER A 92 12.00 -7.30 -3.58
CA SER A 92 10.83 -7.82 -2.87
C SER A 92 11.01 -9.29 -2.46
N VAL A 93 11.60 -10.12 -3.34
CA VAL A 93 11.91 -11.52 -3.02
C VAL A 93 13.01 -11.63 -1.96
N HIS A 94 14.03 -10.78 -2.02
CA HIS A 94 15.05 -10.71 -0.98
C HIS A 94 14.47 -10.31 0.38
N VAL A 95 13.57 -9.31 0.43
CA VAL A 95 12.90 -8.93 1.69
C VAL A 95 12.13 -10.13 2.25
N LEU A 96 11.29 -10.79 1.45
CA LEU A 96 10.55 -11.99 1.85
C LEU A 96 11.45 -13.10 2.42
N ALA A 97 12.59 -13.38 1.79
CA ALA A 97 13.54 -14.37 2.29
C ALA A 97 14.22 -13.93 3.61
N ASN A 98 14.58 -12.65 3.76
CA ASN A 98 15.28 -12.14 4.95
C ASN A 98 14.36 -11.92 6.16
N THR A 99 13.04 -11.81 5.96
CA THR A 99 12.02 -11.63 7.01
C THR A 99 11.21 -12.89 7.31
N TYR A 100 11.46 -14.04 6.67
CA TYR A 100 10.64 -15.25 6.89
C TYR A 100 10.66 -15.78 8.33
N ASP A 101 11.74 -15.57 9.07
CA ASP A 101 11.84 -15.88 10.51
C ASP A 101 11.09 -14.88 11.42
N ASN A 102 10.46 -13.87 10.82
CA ASN A 102 9.58 -12.91 11.49
C ASN A 102 8.23 -12.86 10.74
N GLU A 103 7.38 -13.86 11.03
CA GLU A 103 6.12 -14.13 10.31
C GLU A 103 5.19 -12.90 10.23
N ASP A 104 5.09 -12.09 11.28
CA ASP A 104 4.27 -10.88 11.29
C ASP A 104 4.73 -9.86 10.24
N VAL A 105 6.05 -9.65 10.14
CA VAL A 105 6.67 -8.74 9.16
C VAL A 105 6.58 -9.32 7.75
N PHE A 106 6.82 -10.62 7.58
CA PHE A 106 6.63 -11.33 6.32
C PHE A 106 5.19 -11.15 5.80
N ARG A 107 4.18 -11.54 6.59
CA ARG A 107 2.77 -11.45 6.21
C ARG A 107 2.33 -10.01 5.96
N ALA A 108 2.80 -9.05 6.76
CA ALA A 108 2.53 -7.64 6.53
C ALA A 108 3.11 -7.14 5.19
N PHE A 109 4.31 -7.59 4.81
CA PHE A 109 4.92 -7.27 3.52
C PHE A 109 4.19 -7.93 2.34
N VAL A 110 3.66 -9.14 2.51
CA VAL A 110 2.76 -9.77 1.52
C VAL A 110 1.49 -8.94 1.33
N ARG A 111 0.83 -8.51 2.41
CA ARG A 111 -0.38 -7.67 2.32
C ARG A 111 -0.14 -6.34 1.60
N ASP A 112 0.93 -5.62 1.94
CA ASP A 112 1.33 -4.39 1.20
C ASP A 112 1.62 -4.68 -0.28
N THR A 113 2.22 -5.84 -0.58
CA THR A 113 2.46 -6.26 -1.96
C THR A 113 1.15 -6.48 -2.71
N ILE A 114 0.18 -7.20 -2.14
CA ILE A 114 -1.14 -7.40 -2.77
C ILE A 114 -1.91 -6.10 -2.89
N ASP A 115 -1.91 -5.23 -1.88
CA ASP A 115 -2.59 -3.92 -1.92
C ASP A 115 -2.06 -3.03 -3.05
N ARG A 116 -0.80 -3.20 -3.47
CA ARG A 116 -0.17 -2.49 -4.61
C ARG A 116 -0.32 -3.20 -5.96
N HIS A 117 -0.97 -4.36 -6.02
CA HIS A 117 -1.08 -5.21 -7.21
C HIS A 117 -2.50 -5.70 -7.53
N VAL A 118 -3.43 -5.73 -6.58
CA VAL A 118 -4.81 -6.23 -6.76
C VAL A 118 -5.48 -5.64 -8.00
N SER A 119 -5.26 -4.36 -8.22
CA SER A 119 -5.79 -3.57 -9.32
C SER A 119 -5.19 -3.82 -10.69
N ARG A 120 -4.08 -4.56 -10.78
CA ARG A 120 -3.44 -4.91 -12.04
C ARG A 120 -4.14 -6.07 -12.74
N GLY A 121 -5.20 -6.63 -12.13
CA GLY A 121 -5.98 -7.72 -12.71
C GLY A 121 -5.18 -9.01 -12.90
N LEU A 122 -4.16 -9.23 -12.06
CA LEU A 122 -3.41 -10.49 -12.05
C LEU A 122 -4.33 -11.63 -11.65
N ASP A 123 -4.27 -12.74 -12.39
CA ASP A 123 -4.99 -13.96 -12.04
C ASP A 123 -4.50 -14.46 -10.66
N PRO A 124 -5.40 -14.71 -9.69
CA PRO A 124 -5.02 -15.15 -8.35
C PRO A 124 -4.12 -16.40 -8.30
N ALA A 125 -4.21 -17.30 -9.30
CA ALA A 125 -3.37 -18.50 -9.37
C ALA A 125 -1.88 -18.17 -9.59
N LEU A 126 -1.57 -17.03 -10.20
CA LEU A 126 -0.19 -16.62 -10.51
C LEU A 126 0.65 -16.33 -9.25
N TRP A 127 0.01 -15.99 -8.13
CA TRP A 127 0.71 -15.72 -6.87
C TRP A 127 1.40 -16.95 -6.27
N LYS A 128 0.86 -18.17 -6.49
CA LYS A 128 1.56 -19.42 -6.18
C LYS A 128 2.48 -19.84 -7.33
N ALA A 129 2.02 -19.76 -8.58
CA ALA A 129 2.79 -20.20 -9.74
C ALA A 129 4.14 -19.46 -9.91
N PHE A 130 4.19 -18.18 -9.52
CA PHE A 130 5.42 -17.37 -9.51
C PHE A 130 6.61 -18.06 -8.83
N TRP A 131 6.38 -18.81 -7.75
CA TRP A 131 7.47 -19.41 -6.97
C TRP A 131 8.18 -20.56 -7.69
N GLY A 132 7.44 -21.36 -8.47
CA GLY A 132 8.04 -22.36 -9.35
C GLY A 132 8.82 -21.74 -10.52
N ILE A 133 8.33 -20.61 -11.04
CA ILE A 133 9.00 -19.83 -12.09
C ILE A 133 10.29 -19.19 -11.55
N TYR A 134 10.26 -18.69 -10.31
CA TYR A 134 11.41 -18.06 -9.68
C TYR A 134 12.51 -19.06 -9.35
N THR A 135 12.18 -20.24 -8.81
CA THR A 135 13.19 -21.29 -8.56
C THR A 135 13.80 -21.82 -9.86
N ALA A 136 12.99 -22.04 -10.90
CA ALA A 136 13.49 -22.42 -12.22
C ALA A 136 14.37 -21.33 -12.87
N PHE A 137 14.12 -20.04 -12.59
CA PHE A 137 15.02 -18.96 -12.96
C PHE A 137 16.35 -19.03 -12.19
N LEU A 138 16.34 -19.25 -10.87
CA LEU A 138 17.58 -19.40 -10.08
C LEU A 138 18.44 -20.55 -10.62
N GLU A 139 17.85 -21.71 -10.89
CA GLU A 139 18.57 -22.86 -11.46
C GLU A 139 19.15 -22.55 -12.86
N SER A 140 18.49 -21.69 -13.65
CA SER A 140 19.02 -21.24 -14.94
C SER A 140 20.26 -20.34 -14.85
N ARG A 141 20.63 -19.86 -13.66
CA ARG A 141 21.86 -19.06 -13.42
C ARG A 141 23.14 -19.90 -13.30
N GLY A 142 23.06 -21.23 -13.46
CA GLY A 142 24.21 -22.13 -13.50
C GLY A 142 24.52 -22.87 -12.19
N THR A 143 23.70 -22.69 -11.15
CA THR A 143 23.81 -23.43 -9.89
C THR A 143 22.48 -24.14 -9.61
N ALA A 144 22.50 -25.48 -9.56
CA ALA A 144 21.34 -26.25 -9.14
C ALA A 144 21.02 -25.99 -7.66
N LEU A 145 19.74 -25.82 -7.33
CA LEU A 145 19.33 -25.60 -5.94
C LEU A 145 19.39 -26.91 -5.15
N SER A 146 19.89 -26.85 -3.91
CA SER A 146 19.85 -28.00 -3.00
C SER A 146 18.41 -28.38 -2.61
N ALA A 147 18.21 -29.59 -2.08
CA ALA A 147 16.90 -30.01 -1.58
C ALA A 147 16.34 -29.03 -0.54
N ASP A 148 17.18 -28.58 0.41
CA ASP A 148 16.79 -27.60 1.44
C ASP A 148 16.47 -26.22 0.85
N GLN A 149 17.19 -25.78 -0.19
CA GLN A 149 16.87 -24.54 -0.90
C GLN A 149 15.52 -24.63 -1.62
N LYS A 150 15.20 -25.76 -2.24
CA LYS A 150 13.90 -25.99 -2.87
C LYS A 150 12.77 -26.04 -1.83
N ALA A 151 12.99 -26.76 -0.71
CA ALA A 151 12.04 -26.82 0.39
C ALA A 151 11.79 -25.45 1.05
N ALA A 152 12.83 -24.63 1.18
CA ALA A 152 12.72 -23.26 1.68
C ALA A 152 11.87 -22.37 0.76
N TRP A 153 12.11 -22.40 -0.56
CA TRP A 153 11.30 -21.63 -1.51
C TRP A 153 9.86 -22.11 -1.59
N GLU A 154 9.60 -23.41 -1.46
CA GLU A 154 8.23 -23.94 -1.43
C GLU A 154 7.46 -23.49 -0.18
N GLN A 155 8.13 -23.46 0.99
CA GLN A 155 7.54 -22.90 2.21
C GLN A 155 7.27 -21.39 2.10
N ILE A 156 8.23 -20.60 1.62
CA ILE A 156 8.04 -19.16 1.33
C ILE A 156 6.85 -18.97 0.38
N GLY A 157 6.79 -19.74 -0.70
CA GLY A 157 5.73 -19.63 -1.70
C GLY A 157 4.35 -20.03 -1.21
N THR A 158 4.27 -20.99 -0.28
CA THR A 158 3.02 -21.39 0.38
C THR A 158 2.55 -20.30 1.35
N MET A 159 3.39 -19.87 2.31
CA MET A 159 3.01 -18.82 3.25
C MET A 159 2.66 -17.49 2.53
N PHE A 160 3.42 -17.15 1.48
CA PHE A 160 3.11 -16.01 0.61
C PHE A 160 1.73 -16.15 -0.02
N ASN A 161 1.44 -17.28 -0.65
CA ASN A 161 0.16 -17.49 -1.32
C ASN A 161 -1.01 -17.46 -0.33
N ASP A 162 -0.89 -18.12 0.82
CA ASP A 162 -1.98 -18.19 1.81
C ASP A 162 -2.36 -16.82 2.36
N GLU A 163 -1.37 -15.94 2.61
CA GLU A 163 -1.62 -14.55 2.98
C GLU A 163 -2.15 -13.73 1.80
N ALA A 164 -1.65 -13.98 0.58
CA ALA A 164 -2.07 -13.27 -0.62
C ALA A 164 -3.54 -13.54 -0.98
N GLN A 165 -3.99 -14.80 -0.98
CA GLN A 165 -5.37 -15.15 -1.27
C GLN A 165 -6.35 -14.54 -0.25
N GLN A 166 -5.97 -14.51 1.03
CA GLN A 166 -6.78 -13.83 2.06
C GLN A 166 -6.90 -12.32 1.81
N GLN A 167 -5.82 -11.65 1.42
CA GLN A 167 -5.87 -10.23 1.11
C GLN A 167 -6.64 -9.93 -0.19
N LEU A 168 -6.55 -10.80 -1.21
CA LEU A 168 -7.35 -10.70 -2.44
C LEU A 168 -8.85 -10.87 -2.16
N ALA A 169 -9.24 -11.86 -1.35
CA ALA A 169 -10.62 -12.09 -0.94
C ALA A 169 -11.21 -10.84 -0.26
N LYS A 170 -10.43 -10.21 0.65
CA LYS A 170 -10.82 -8.95 1.31
C LYS A 170 -11.14 -7.82 0.32
N HIS A 171 -10.39 -7.68 -0.78
CA HIS A 171 -10.69 -6.69 -1.82
C HIS A 171 -11.92 -7.04 -2.64
N ALA A 172 -12.12 -8.33 -2.96
CA ALA A 172 -13.30 -8.81 -3.67
C ALA A 172 -14.59 -8.54 -2.85
N ASP A 173 -14.55 -8.74 -1.53
CA ASP A 173 -15.67 -8.45 -0.65
C ASP A 173 -16.02 -6.95 -0.60
N VAL A 174 -15.06 -6.02 -0.75
CA VAL A 174 -15.37 -4.59 -0.84
C VAL A 174 -16.26 -4.28 -2.05
N LYS A 175 -15.85 -4.72 -3.24
CA LYS A 175 -16.65 -4.51 -4.47
C LYS A 175 -18.02 -5.19 -4.34
N LYS A 176 -18.05 -6.46 -3.91
CA LYS A 176 -19.28 -7.24 -3.73
C LYS A 176 -20.27 -6.54 -2.79
N ASN A 177 -19.81 -6.08 -1.62
CA ASN A 177 -20.68 -5.45 -0.63
C ASN A 177 -21.17 -4.07 -1.09
N ALA A 178 -20.30 -3.25 -1.69
CA ALA A 178 -20.72 -1.97 -2.25
C ALA A 178 -21.77 -2.16 -3.37
N VAL A 179 -21.51 -3.03 -4.35
CA VAL A 179 -22.43 -3.33 -5.45
C VAL A 179 -23.75 -3.93 -4.95
N ALA A 180 -23.72 -4.82 -3.96
CA ALA A 180 -24.94 -5.38 -3.36
C ALA A 180 -25.82 -4.29 -2.73
N SER A 181 -25.22 -3.29 -2.07
CA SER A 181 -25.99 -2.18 -1.46
C SER A 181 -26.67 -1.27 -2.49
N LEU A 182 -26.11 -1.16 -3.71
CA LEU A 182 -26.69 -0.35 -4.80
C LEU A 182 -28.02 -0.89 -5.33
N ALA A 183 -28.40 -2.12 -4.98
CA ALA A 183 -29.73 -2.66 -5.27
C ALA A 183 -30.87 -1.84 -4.63
N THR A 184 -30.58 -1.01 -3.62
CA THR A 184 -31.53 -0.04 -3.02
C THR A 184 -31.81 1.20 -3.90
N VAL A 185 -30.91 1.52 -4.84
CA VAL A 185 -30.99 2.70 -5.72
C VAL A 185 -30.61 2.36 -7.17
N PRO A 186 -31.28 1.36 -7.79
CA PRO A 186 -30.83 0.79 -9.05
C PRO A 186 -30.96 1.79 -10.21
N LEU A 187 -29.97 1.77 -11.11
CA LEU A 187 -30.01 2.50 -12.37
C LEU A 187 -31.06 1.91 -13.33
N GLY A 188 -31.67 2.78 -14.13
CA GLY A 188 -32.54 2.40 -15.24
C GLY A 188 -33.33 3.57 -15.80
N LYS A 189 -34.21 3.28 -16.76
CA LYS A 189 -35.01 4.27 -17.50
C LYS A 189 -36.48 4.35 -17.07
N THR A 190 -36.91 3.54 -16.10
CA THR A 190 -38.29 3.61 -15.58
C THR A 190 -38.43 4.82 -14.65
N PRO A 191 -39.64 5.39 -14.49
CA PRO A 191 -39.84 6.55 -13.62
C PRO A 191 -39.30 6.34 -12.20
N GLU A 192 -39.48 5.17 -11.58
CA GLU A 192 -39.00 4.91 -10.22
C GLU A 192 -37.46 4.91 -10.14
N LYS A 193 -36.78 4.42 -11.19
CA LYS A 193 -35.32 4.34 -11.23
C LYS A 193 -34.67 5.69 -11.49
N VAL A 194 -35.29 6.53 -12.33
CA VAL A 194 -34.89 7.93 -12.53
C VAL A 194 -35.15 8.75 -11.26
N GLN A 195 -36.25 8.48 -10.57
CA GLN A 195 -36.64 9.15 -9.32
C GLN A 195 -35.59 9.00 -8.20
N ASN A 196 -34.86 7.86 -8.12
CA ASN A 196 -33.76 7.67 -7.18
C ASN A 196 -32.74 8.83 -7.18
N GLY A 197 -32.46 9.43 -8.35
CA GLY A 197 -31.53 10.55 -8.47
C GLY A 197 -32.05 11.85 -7.85
N LYS A 198 -33.35 12.14 -8.04
CA LYS A 198 -34.02 13.27 -7.38
C LYS A 198 -34.19 13.05 -5.89
N ASP A 199 -34.36 11.80 -5.47
CA ASP A 199 -34.47 11.43 -4.06
C ASP A 199 -33.15 11.62 -3.31
N PHE A 200 -31.99 11.35 -3.95
CA PHE A 200 -30.69 11.73 -3.38
C PHE A 200 -30.63 13.24 -3.13
N TYR A 201 -30.95 14.06 -4.14
CA TYR A 201 -30.85 15.52 -3.98
C TYR A 201 -31.90 16.08 -3.00
N LYS A 202 -33.09 15.46 -2.91
CA LYS A 202 -34.09 15.76 -1.87
C LYS A 202 -33.50 15.52 -0.48
N TYR A 203 -32.96 14.32 -0.24
CA TYR A 203 -32.28 13.98 1.01
C TYR A 203 -31.14 14.95 1.32
N PHE A 204 -30.26 15.19 0.33
CA PHE A 204 -29.10 16.06 0.45
C PHE A 204 -29.48 17.49 0.82
N PHE A 205 -30.44 18.10 0.13
CA PHE A 205 -30.86 19.48 0.42
C PHE A 205 -31.66 19.60 1.73
N THR A 206 -32.34 18.54 2.16
CA THR A 206 -33.03 18.49 3.48
C THR A 206 -32.05 18.33 4.64
N LYS A 207 -31.01 17.49 4.49
CA LYS A 207 -30.06 17.15 5.58
C LYS A 207 -28.80 18.00 5.61
N HIS A 208 -28.41 18.57 4.46
CA HIS A 208 -27.21 19.39 4.27
C HIS A 208 -27.51 20.72 3.54
N PRO A 209 -28.42 21.56 4.08
CA PRO A 209 -28.81 22.83 3.46
C PRO A 209 -27.63 23.78 3.22
N GLU A 210 -26.57 23.70 4.03
CA GLU A 210 -25.33 24.47 3.91
C GLU A 210 -24.55 24.20 2.61
N HIS A 211 -24.84 23.08 1.93
CA HIS A 211 -24.21 22.74 0.64
C HIS A 211 -24.96 23.31 -0.58
N ARG A 212 -26.18 23.87 -0.41
CA ARG A 212 -26.94 24.48 -1.51
C ARG A 212 -26.19 25.64 -2.19
N LYS A 213 -25.30 26.33 -1.46
CA LYS A 213 -24.41 27.40 -1.97
C LYS A 213 -23.54 26.99 -3.18
N TYR A 214 -23.30 25.69 -3.39
CA TYR A 214 -22.54 25.20 -4.55
C TYR A 214 -23.42 25.00 -5.81
N PHE A 215 -24.74 25.16 -5.69
CA PHE A 215 -25.71 24.92 -6.77
C PHE A 215 -26.27 26.25 -7.27
N LYS A 216 -25.47 26.98 -8.06
CA LYS A 216 -25.84 28.30 -8.60
C LYS A 216 -27.25 28.32 -9.20
N GLY A 217 -28.09 29.27 -8.82
CA GLY A 217 -29.50 29.39 -9.24
C GLY A 217 -30.44 28.35 -8.60
N ALA A 218 -30.03 27.70 -7.51
CA ALA A 218 -30.81 26.75 -6.72
C ALA A 218 -30.48 26.83 -5.21
N GLU A 219 -29.88 27.93 -4.76
CA GLU A 219 -29.40 28.14 -3.39
C GLU A 219 -30.55 28.12 -2.38
N SER A 220 -31.73 28.61 -2.78
CA SER A 220 -32.96 28.64 -1.99
C SER A 220 -33.88 27.42 -2.18
N PHE A 221 -33.55 26.47 -3.05
CA PHE A 221 -34.44 25.35 -3.37
C PHE A 221 -34.80 24.52 -2.13
N THR A 222 -36.09 24.23 -2.01
CA THR A 222 -36.64 23.27 -1.05
C THR A 222 -36.52 21.84 -1.56
N ALA A 223 -36.88 20.89 -0.70
CA ALA A 223 -37.02 19.48 -1.05
C ALA A 223 -38.00 19.25 -2.23
N ASP A 224 -39.06 20.06 -2.33
CA ASP A 224 -40.09 19.92 -3.35
C ASP A 224 -39.70 20.60 -4.67
N ASP A 225 -38.90 21.68 -4.62
CA ASP A 225 -38.35 22.31 -5.83
C ASP A 225 -37.36 21.38 -6.54
N VAL A 226 -36.52 20.67 -5.78
CA VAL A 226 -35.63 19.62 -6.29
C VAL A 226 -36.42 18.52 -7.00
N GLN A 227 -37.55 18.10 -6.41
CA GLN A 227 -38.38 17.00 -6.94
C GLN A 227 -39.11 17.36 -8.24
N LYS A 228 -39.39 18.65 -8.45
CA LYS A 228 -40.03 19.21 -9.65
C LYS A 228 -39.03 19.64 -10.74
N SER A 229 -37.72 19.41 -10.55
CA SER A 229 -36.68 19.99 -11.40
C SER A 229 -35.94 18.99 -12.28
N ASP A 230 -36.08 19.13 -13.60
CA ASP A 230 -35.32 18.41 -14.64
C ASP A 230 -33.79 18.51 -14.45
N ARG A 231 -33.32 19.62 -13.88
CA ARG A 231 -31.90 19.82 -13.56
C ARG A 231 -31.44 18.77 -12.54
N PHE A 232 -32.21 18.57 -11.47
CA PHE A 232 -31.86 17.61 -10.42
C PHE A 232 -32.14 16.17 -10.81
N GLU A 233 -33.03 15.93 -11.78
CA GLU A 233 -33.13 14.62 -12.45
C GLU A 233 -31.85 14.25 -13.21
N LYS A 234 -31.34 15.17 -14.04
CA LYS A 234 -30.11 14.98 -14.82
C LYS A 234 -28.88 14.85 -13.92
N LEU A 235 -28.75 15.74 -12.92
CA LEU A 235 -27.66 15.67 -11.94
C LEU A 235 -27.73 14.39 -11.10
N GLY A 236 -28.92 14.01 -10.62
CA GLY A 236 -29.13 12.81 -9.81
C GLY A 236 -28.78 11.53 -10.57
N THR A 237 -29.24 11.43 -11.82
CA THR A 237 -28.89 10.32 -12.72
C THR A 237 -27.37 10.24 -12.93
N GLY A 238 -26.71 11.36 -13.23
CA GLY A 238 -25.26 11.42 -13.43
C GLY A 238 -24.45 11.08 -12.18
N LEU A 239 -24.91 11.49 -11.01
CA LEU A 239 -24.31 11.16 -9.72
C LEU A 239 -24.42 9.66 -9.42
N LEU A 240 -25.63 9.09 -9.49
CA LEU A 240 -25.83 7.66 -9.23
C LEU A 240 -25.03 6.79 -10.21
N LEU A 241 -24.97 7.16 -11.48
CA LEU A 241 -24.11 6.50 -12.47
C LEU A 241 -22.64 6.56 -12.07
N SER A 242 -22.15 7.72 -11.63
CA SER A 242 -20.76 7.89 -11.20
C SER A 242 -20.42 7.02 -9.99
N VAL A 243 -21.33 6.91 -9.01
CA VAL A 243 -21.12 6.04 -7.85
C VAL A 243 -21.21 4.55 -8.21
N HIS A 244 -22.10 4.16 -9.13
CA HIS A 244 -22.15 2.80 -9.67
C HIS A 244 -20.85 2.43 -10.40
N ILE A 245 -20.30 3.35 -11.20
CA ILE A 245 -19.00 3.15 -11.88
C ILE A 245 -17.92 2.92 -10.82
N LEU A 246 -17.79 3.80 -9.83
CA LEU A 246 -16.78 3.69 -8.76
C LEU A 246 -16.87 2.37 -7.98
N ALA A 247 -18.07 1.89 -7.65
CA ALA A 247 -18.24 0.60 -6.99
C ALA A 247 -17.87 -0.59 -7.90
N ASN A 248 -18.26 -0.54 -9.18
CA ASN A 248 -18.00 -1.63 -10.13
C ASN A 248 -16.55 -1.66 -10.63
N THR A 249 -15.80 -0.56 -10.56
CA THR A 249 -14.39 -0.47 -10.97
C THR A 249 -13.41 -0.45 -9.80
N TYR A 250 -13.86 -0.63 -8.56
CA TYR A 250 -12.98 -0.62 -7.37
C TYR A 250 -11.82 -1.65 -7.45
N ASP A 251 -12.09 -2.83 -8.01
CA ASP A 251 -11.09 -3.87 -8.28
C ASP A 251 -10.17 -3.56 -9.48
N ASN A 252 -10.38 -2.43 -10.16
CA ASN A 252 -9.57 -1.92 -11.27
C ASN A 252 -9.16 -0.46 -10.98
N GLU A 253 -8.23 -0.29 -10.05
CA GLU A 253 -7.70 1.01 -9.60
C GLU A 253 -7.25 1.94 -10.72
N ASP A 254 -6.71 1.41 -11.82
CA ASP A 254 -6.33 2.23 -12.99
C ASP A 254 -7.54 2.99 -13.53
N VAL A 255 -8.65 2.28 -13.76
CA VAL A 255 -9.91 2.83 -14.26
C VAL A 255 -10.61 3.66 -13.19
N PHE A 256 -10.65 3.16 -11.94
CA PHE A 256 -11.21 3.90 -10.80
C PHE A 256 -10.53 5.25 -10.64
N ARG A 257 -9.19 5.29 -10.50
CA ARG A 257 -8.41 6.52 -10.34
C ARG A 257 -8.49 7.41 -11.57
N ALA A 258 -8.51 6.86 -12.78
CA ALA A 258 -8.73 7.67 -13.99
C ALA A 258 -10.09 8.38 -13.96
N PHE A 259 -11.15 7.67 -13.57
CA PHE A 259 -12.49 8.23 -13.42
C PHE A 259 -12.56 9.27 -12.28
N VAL A 260 -11.84 9.08 -11.17
CA VAL A 260 -11.69 10.11 -10.13
C VAL A 260 -10.98 11.34 -10.68
N ARG A 261 -9.85 11.20 -11.40
CA ARG A 261 -9.11 12.32 -11.97
C ARG A 261 -9.98 13.15 -12.91
N ASP A 262 -10.65 12.52 -13.88
CA ASP A 262 -11.62 13.16 -14.76
C ASP A 262 -12.76 13.85 -13.97
N THR A 263 -13.27 13.19 -12.93
CA THR A 263 -14.29 13.79 -12.05
C THR A 263 -13.76 15.07 -11.39
N ILE A 264 -12.53 15.09 -10.87
CA ILE A 264 -11.92 16.29 -10.29
C ILE A 264 -11.67 17.36 -11.36
N ASP A 265 -11.14 16.99 -12.52
CA ASP A 265 -10.84 17.93 -13.61
C ASP A 265 -12.13 18.65 -14.08
N ARG A 266 -13.27 17.96 -14.12
CA ARG A 266 -14.60 18.53 -14.41
C ARG A 266 -15.22 19.36 -13.28
N HIS A 267 -14.61 19.38 -12.08
CA HIS A 267 -15.14 20.05 -10.89
C HIS A 267 -14.18 21.09 -10.25
N VAL A 268 -12.90 21.11 -10.60
CA VAL A 268 -11.89 22.01 -9.98
C VAL A 268 -12.28 23.50 -10.13
N SER A 269 -12.83 23.88 -11.28
CA SER A 269 -13.31 25.25 -11.55
C SER A 269 -14.57 25.65 -10.77
N ARG A 270 -15.19 24.74 -10.02
CA ARG A 270 -16.44 24.99 -9.27
C ARG A 270 -16.20 25.48 -7.83
N GLY A 271 -14.94 25.55 -7.39
CA GLY A 271 -14.60 26.05 -6.05
C GLY A 271 -15.17 25.21 -4.90
N LEU A 272 -15.32 23.89 -5.10
CA LEU A 272 -15.71 22.97 -4.04
C LEU A 272 -14.61 22.90 -2.98
N ASP A 273 -15.01 22.93 -1.71
CA ASP A 273 -14.10 22.70 -0.58
C ASP A 273 -13.51 21.26 -0.70
N PRO A 274 -12.17 21.09 -0.70
CA PRO A 274 -11.53 19.80 -0.81
C PRO A 274 -12.00 18.74 0.22
N ALA A 275 -12.47 19.15 1.40
CA ALA A 275 -12.98 18.22 2.42
C ALA A 275 -14.27 17.52 1.99
N LEU A 276 -15.07 18.12 1.11
CA LEU A 276 -16.35 17.58 0.67
C LEU A 276 -16.20 16.28 -0.13
N TRP A 277 -15.06 16.07 -0.79
CA TRP A 277 -14.78 14.84 -1.55
C TRP A 277 -14.71 13.59 -0.69
N LYS A 278 -14.32 13.72 0.60
CA LYS A 278 -14.43 12.64 1.59
C LYS A 278 -15.79 12.64 2.28
N ALA A 279 -16.31 13.81 2.67
CA ALA A 279 -17.57 13.91 3.39
C ALA A 279 -18.76 13.33 2.61
N PHE A 280 -18.77 13.47 1.28
CA PHE A 280 -19.78 12.89 0.38
C PHE A 280 -20.10 11.42 0.67
N TRP A 281 -19.10 10.61 1.02
CA TRP A 281 -19.30 9.16 1.19
C TRP A 281 -20.13 8.80 2.43
N GLY A 282 -19.98 9.55 3.53
CA GLY A 282 -20.85 9.39 4.71
C GLY A 282 -22.28 9.87 4.45
N ILE A 283 -22.43 10.93 3.66
CA ILE A 283 -23.73 11.44 3.21
C ILE A 283 -24.42 10.42 2.29
N TYR A 284 -23.66 9.79 1.39
CA TYR A 284 -24.18 8.79 0.46
C TYR A 284 -24.63 7.52 1.19
N THR A 285 -23.85 6.99 2.14
CA THR A 285 -24.30 5.82 2.93
C THR A 285 -25.52 6.14 3.78
N ALA A 286 -25.59 7.32 4.41
CA ALA A 286 -26.77 7.74 5.16
C ALA A 286 -28.02 7.94 4.27
N PHE A 287 -27.83 8.34 3.00
CA PHE A 287 -28.90 8.34 2.00
C PHE A 287 -29.36 6.91 1.66
N LEU A 288 -28.46 5.96 1.42
CA LEU A 288 -28.83 4.55 1.16
C LEU A 288 -29.66 3.98 2.31
N GLU A 289 -29.26 4.22 3.56
CA GLU A 289 -30.01 3.78 4.75
C GLU A 289 -31.41 4.42 4.83
N SER A 290 -31.56 5.67 4.35
CA SER A 290 -32.87 6.34 4.28
C SER A 290 -33.84 5.73 3.26
N ARG A 291 -33.38 4.84 2.37
CA ARG A 291 -34.23 4.09 1.42
C ARG A 291 -34.93 2.87 2.04
N GLY A 292 -34.80 2.66 3.35
CA GLY A 292 -35.54 1.61 4.08
C GLY A 292 -34.82 0.27 4.20
N THR A 293 -33.52 0.22 3.92
CA THR A 293 -32.67 -0.95 4.24
C THR A 293 -31.43 -0.46 4.97
N ALA A 294 -31.24 -0.88 6.22
CA ALA A 294 -30.03 -0.60 6.96
C ALA A 294 -28.84 -1.29 6.29
N LEU A 295 -27.75 -0.55 6.08
CA LEU A 295 -26.54 -1.13 5.50
C LEU A 295 -25.86 -2.05 6.51
N SER A 296 -25.42 -3.23 6.07
CA SER A 296 -24.61 -4.12 6.91
C SER A 296 -23.27 -3.45 7.29
N ALA A 297 -22.62 -3.95 8.34
CA ALA A 297 -21.29 -3.48 8.73
C ALA A 297 -20.29 -3.58 7.57
N ASP A 298 -20.34 -4.67 6.79
CA ASP A 298 -19.47 -4.90 5.64
C ASP A 298 -19.78 -3.94 4.47
N GLN A 299 -21.06 -3.61 4.24
CA GLN A 299 -21.46 -2.61 3.25
C GLN A 299 -20.96 -1.20 3.64
N LYS A 300 -21.03 -0.83 4.92
CA LYS A 300 -20.47 0.44 5.42
C LYS A 300 -18.95 0.46 5.30
N ALA A 301 -18.27 -0.64 5.67
CA ALA A 301 -16.82 -0.78 5.54
C ALA A 301 -16.34 -0.76 4.08
N ALA A 302 -17.15 -1.26 3.14
CA ALA A 302 -16.87 -1.21 1.72
C ALA A 302 -16.95 0.22 1.16
N TRP A 303 -18.01 0.96 1.46
CA TRP A 303 -18.14 2.36 1.05
C TRP A 303 -17.08 3.26 1.65
N GLU A 304 -16.65 3.02 2.89
CA GLU A 304 -15.57 3.77 3.52
C GLU A 304 -14.21 3.51 2.85
N GLN A 305 -13.96 2.29 2.36
CA GLN A 305 -12.75 1.97 1.58
C GLN A 305 -12.78 2.63 0.19
N ILE A 306 -13.89 2.51 -0.54
CA ILE A 306 -14.12 3.22 -1.82
C ILE A 306 -13.92 4.73 -1.63
N GLY A 307 -14.54 5.31 -0.61
CA GLY A 307 -14.48 6.75 -0.35
C GLY A 307 -13.10 7.24 0.08
N THR A 308 -12.31 6.41 0.77
CA THR A 308 -10.91 6.70 1.09
C THR A 308 -10.04 6.69 -0.15
N MET A 309 -10.16 5.66 -0.98
CA MET A 309 -9.42 5.53 -2.24
C MET A 309 -9.77 6.66 -3.23
N PHE A 310 -11.05 7.02 -3.32
CA PHE A 310 -11.55 8.15 -4.09
C PHE A 310 -10.90 9.45 -3.59
N ASN A 311 -10.96 9.73 -2.30
CA ASN A 311 -10.39 10.94 -1.74
C ASN A 311 -8.87 11.01 -1.92
N ASP A 312 -8.13 9.91 -1.69
CA ASP A 312 -6.68 9.86 -1.86
C ASP A 312 -6.24 10.24 -3.29
N GLU A 313 -6.99 9.82 -4.31
CA GLU A 313 -6.75 10.24 -5.71
C GLU A 313 -7.22 11.69 -5.95
N ALA A 314 -8.39 12.06 -5.42
CA ALA A 314 -8.95 13.39 -5.60
C ALA A 314 -8.02 14.49 -5.07
N GLN A 315 -7.48 14.32 -3.87
CA GLN A 315 -6.53 15.29 -3.28
C GLN A 315 -5.22 15.35 -4.08
N GLN A 316 -4.75 14.23 -4.66
CA GLN A 316 -3.59 14.24 -5.55
C GLN A 316 -3.86 15.01 -6.84
N GLN A 317 -5.04 14.86 -7.46
CA GLN A 317 -5.38 15.58 -8.68
C GLN A 317 -5.58 17.08 -8.41
N LEU A 318 -6.29 17.44 -7.33
CA LEU A 318 -6.42 18.84 -6.86
C LEU A 318 -5.04 19.47 -6.61
N ALA A 319 -4.11 18.72 -6.00
CA ALA A 319 -2.76 19.20 -5.76
C ALA A 319 -1.96 19.50 -7.05
N LYS A 320 -2.22 18.81 -8.17
CA LYS A 320 -1.60 19.14 -9.47
C LYS A 320 -2.09 20.46 -10.03
N HIS A 321 -3.39 20.74 -9.93
CA HIS A 321 -3.97 22.03 -10.32
C HIS A 321 -3.47 23.20 -9.45
N ALA A 322 -2.96 22.91 -8.24
CA ALA A 322 -2.43 23.91 -7.32
C ALA A 322 -0.88 24.07 -7.32
N ALA A 323 -0.13 23.16 -7.94
CA ALA A 323 1.33 23.07 -7.80
C ALA A 323 2.10 23.49 -9.05
N MET A 324 2.39 24.79 -9.16
CA MET A 324 3.35 25.32 -10.14
C MET A 324 4.15 26.51 -9.54
N LEU A 325 5.12 26.26 -8.65
CA LEU A 325 6.27 27.17 -8.36
C LEU A 325 7.38 26.52 -7.46
N TRP A 326 8.65 26.69 -7.90
CA TRP A 326 10.01 26.70 -7.27
C TRP A 326 10.34 26.13 -5.85
N LEU A 327 11.43 25.37 -5.51
CA LEU A 327 12.92 25.24 -5.76
C LEU A 327 13.88 25.91 -4.70
N VAL A 328 15.03 25.25 -4.35
CA VAL A 328 16.25 25.69 -3.57
C VAL A 328 16.16 25.59 -2.00
N ALA A 329 17.15 25.18 -1.15
CA ALA A 329 18.47 24.47 -1.25
C ALA A 329 19.12 23.95 0.11
N VAL A 330 19.96 22.89 0.02
CA VAL A 330 21.32 22.58 0.59
C VAL A 330 21.69 22.71 2.12
N CYS A 331 22.36 21.68 2.70
CA CYS A 331 23.76 21.66 3.27
C CYS A 331 24.03 20.70 4.47
N PHE A 332 25.24 20.12 4.50
CA PHE A 332 25.71 18.94 5.26
C PHE A 332 26.34 19.19 6.65
N ALA A 333 26.40 18.12 7.47
CA ALA A 333 27.59 17.69 8.26
C ALA A 333 27.36 16.31 8.94
N ILE A 334 28.41 15.47 9.02
CA ILE A 334 28.43 14.13 9.67
C ILE A 334 29.64 14.04 10.61
N ALA A 335 29.48 13.40 11.78
CA ALA A 335 30.57 13.00 12.66
C ALA A 335 30.44 11.50 13.02
N SER A 336 31.56 10.80 13.07
CA SER A 336 31.63 9.34 13.29
C SER A 336 31.85 8.97 14.76
N VAL A 337 31.11 7.98 15.24
CA VAL A 337 31.36 7.24 16.49
C VAL A 337 31.45 5.74 16.14
N SER A 338 32.19 4.97 16.96
CA SER A 338 32.49 3.54 16.78
C SER A 338 31.27 2.70 16.35
N ALA A 339 31.41 1.98 15.23
CA ALA A 339 30.30 1.25 14.62
C ALA A 339 29.96 -0.04 15.37
N MET A 340 28.69 -0.16 15.77
CA MET A 340 28.07 -1.41 16.21
C MET A 340 27.97 -2.40 15.03
N SER A 341 28.08 -3.71 15.28
CA SER A 341 27.97 -4.70 14.20
C SER A 341 26.55 -4.69 13.58
N PRO A 342 26.39 -4.97 12.27
CA PRO A 342 25.06 -5.03 11.66
C PRO A 342 24.12 -6.06 12.30
N ALA A 343 24.66 -7.15 12.84
CA ALA A 343 23.89 -8.14 13.56
C ALA A 343 23.37 -7.60 14.91
N ASP A 344 24.20 -6.84 15.63
CA ASP A 344 23.79 -6.20 16.89
C ASP A 344 22.80 -5.06 16.65
N VAL A 345 23.02 -4.22 15.63
CA VAL A 345 22.05 -3.17 15.26
C VAL A 345 20.69 -3.79 14.95
N LYS A 346 20.63 -4.86 14.14
CA LYS A 346 19.40 -5.61 13.91
C LYS A 346 18.78 -6.14 15.20
N LYS A 347 19.55 -6.86 16.01
CA LYS A 347 19.10 -7.45 17.28
C LYS A 347 18.45 -6.39 18.18
N HIS A 348 19.12 -5.28 18.41
CA HIS A 348 18.64 -4.22 19.30
C HIS A 348 17.45 -3.43 18.70
N THR A 349 17.46 -3.13 17.40
CA THR A 349 16.33 -2.45 16.75
C THR A 349 15.09 -3.34 16.70
N VAL A 350 15.21 -4.60 16.27
CA VAL A 350 14.10 -5.58 16.26
C VAL A 350 13.54 -5.82 17.66
N GLU A 351 14.38 -5.94 18.70
CA GLU A 351 13.90 -6.05 20.09
C GLU A 351 13.08 -4.82 20.50
N SER A 352 13.54 -3.62 20.13
CA SER A 352 12.82 -2.36 20.40
C SER A 352 11.43 -2.33 19.75
N MET A 353 11.30 -2.93 18.55
CA MET A 353 10.02 -2.97 17.81
C MET A 353 8.93 -3.82 18.47
N LYS A 354 9.25 -4.65 19.48
CA LYS A 354 8.24 -5.42 20.24
C LYS A 354 7.23 -4.55 20.98
N ALA A 355 7.56 -3.28 21.27
CA ALA A 355 6.62 -2.31 21.83
C ALA A 355 5.55 -1.85 20.81
N VAL A 356 5.80 -2.03 19.50
CA VAL A 356 4.96 -1.59 18.38
C VAL A 356 4.91 -2.66 17.26
N PRO A 357 4.37 -3.86 17.55
CA PRO A 357 4.27 -4.93 16.56
C PRO A 357 3.38 -4.53 15.36
N VAL A 358 3.62 -5.17 14.22
CA VAL A 358 2.77 -5.11 13.02
C VAL A 358 1.91 -6.37 12.92
N GLY A 359 0.73 -6.25 12.34
CA GLY A 359 -0.25 -7.34 12.26
C GLY A 359 -1.61 -6.82 11.82
N ARG A 360 -2.57 -7.72 11.54
CA ARG A 360 -3.93 -7.31 11.08
C ARG A 360 -4.71 -6.55 12.17
N ASP A 361 -4.47 -6.90 13.43
CA ASP A 361 -5.10 -6.30 14.62
C ASP A 361 -4.24 -5.19 15.25
N LYS A 362 -3.03 -4.92 14.73
CA LYS A 362 -2.06 -3.96 15.32
C LYS A 362 -2.11 -2.56 14.70
N ALA A 363 -3.09 -2.27 13.84
CA ALA A 363 -3.20 -0.99 13.12
C ALA A 363 -3.24 0.24 14.04
N GLN A 364 -3.74 0.10 15.28
CA GLN A 364 -3.72 1.16 16.30
C GLN A 364 -2.31 1.65 16.62
N ASN A 365 -1.26 0.82 16.52
CA ASN A 365 0.12 1.29 16.72
C ASN A 365 0.51 2.35 15.68
N GLY A 366 -0.01 2.24 14.45
CA GLY A 366 0.23 3.22 13.38
C GLY A 366 -0.56 4.51 13.59
N ILE A 367 -1.77 4.40 14.12
CA ILE A 367 -2.58 5.55 14.58
C ILE A 367 -1.87 6.27 15.72
N ASP A 368 -1.36 5.54 16.71
CA ASP A 368 -0.62 6.10 17.85
C ASP A 368 0.66 6.80 17.41
N PHE A 369 1.40 6.25 16.42
CA PHE A 369 2.53 6.95 15.81
C PHE A 369 2.12 8.32 15.27
N TYR A 370 1.03 8.39 14.50
CA TYR A 370 0.59 9.68 13.96
C TYR A 370 0.00 10.61 15.02
N LYS A 371 -0.62 10.10 16.09
CA LYS A 371 -1.06 10.90 17.25
C LYS A 371 0.14 11.53 17.95
N PHE A 372 1.19 10.75 18.19
CA PHE A 372 2.46 11.24 18.71
C PHE A 372 3.06 12.30 17.76
N PHE A 373 3.25 11.95 16.49
CA PHE A 373 3.84 12.83 15.47
C PHE A 373 3.12 14.17 15.38
N PHE A 374 1.79 14.16 15.26
CA PHE A 374 0.99 15.38 15.13
C PHE A 374 0.96 16.20 16.42
N THR A 375 1.17 15.59 17.58
CA THR A 375 1.25 16.29 18.87
C THR A 375 2.58 17.00 19.04
N HIS A 376 3.70 16.34 18.70
CA HIS A 376 5.06 16.81 18.97
C HIS A 376 5.73 17.56 17.80
N HIS A 377 5.38 17.27 16.55
CA HIS A 377 5.97 17.88 15.34
C HIS A 377 4.91 18.63 14.51
N LYS A 378 4.28 19.63 15.13
CA LYS A 378 3.14 20.37 14.54
C LYS A 378 3.51 21.11 13.25
N ASP A 379 4.75 21.55 13.13
CA ASP A 379 5.34 22.20 11.96
C ASP A 379 5.43 21.27 10.74
N LEU A 380 5.54 19.96 10.95
CA LEU A 380 5.60 18.94 9.90
C LEU A 380 4.23 18.53 9.35
N ARG A 381 3.12 18.97 9.98
CA ARG A 381 1.77 18.71 9.48
C ARG A 381 1.52 19.29 8.09
N LYS A 382 2.29 20.31 7.66
CA LYS A 382 2.27 20.91 6.32
C LYS A 382 2.49 19.91 5.17
N PHE A 383 3.15 18.77 5.42
CA PHE A 383 3.34 17.71 4.42
C PHE A 383 2.10 16.82 4.26
N PHE A 384 1.12 16.94 5.15
CA PHE A 384 -0.10 16.13 5.18
C PHE A 384 -1.29 16.95 4.69
N LYS A 385 -1.31 17.29 3.40
CA LYS A 385 -2.37 18.10 2.77
C LYS A 385 -3.78 17.66 3.18
N GLY A 386 -4.63 18.61 3.58
CA GLY A 386 -5.98 18.37 4.10
C GLY A 386 -6.05 17.83 5.53
N ALA A 387 -4.92 17.80 6.25
CA ALA A 387 -4.82 17.38 7.65
C ALA A 387 -3.90 18.30 8.48
N GLU A 388 -3.54 19.48 7.97
CA GLU A 388 -2.60 20.43 8.57
C GLU A 388 -3.01 20.82 10.00
N ASN A 389 -4.31 20.90 10.25
CA ASN A 389 -4.88 21.30 11.54
C ASN A 389 -5.24 20.12 12.48
N PHE A 390 -5.07 18.86 12.06
CA PHE A 390 -5.54 17.69 12.82
C PHE A 390 -4.94 17.60 14.24
N GLY A 391 -5.80 17.37 15.24
CA GLY A 391 -5.42 16.94 16.58
C GLY A 391 -5.30 15.42 16.70
N ALA A 392 -4.96 14.95 17.90
CA ALA A 392 -4.85 13.51 18.18
C ALA A 392 -6.18 12.77 17.98
N ASP A 393 -7.32 13.40 18.27
CA ASP A 393 -8.64 12.81 18.10
C ASP A 393 -9.05 12.69 16.62
N ASP A 394 -8.62 13.63 15.78
CA ASP A 394 -8.84 13.55 14.32
C ASP A 394 -8.02 12.42 13.71
N VAL A 395 -6.76 12.27 14.15
CA VAL A 395 -5.90 11.15 13.77
C VAL A 395 -6.49 9.82 14.26
N GLN A 396 -7.00 9.76 15.49
CA GLN A 396 -7.62 8.54 16.06
C GLN A 396 -8.82 8.03 15.25
N LYS A 397 -9.54 8.92 14.58
CA LYS A 397 -10.70 8.61 13.73
C LYS A 397 -10.34 8.45 12.24
N SER A 398 -9.08 8.68 11.87
CA SER A 398 -8.65 8.77 10.48
C SER A 398 -8.10 7.45 9.93
N LYS A 399 -8.90 6.80 9.06
CA LYS A 399 -8.45 5.63 8.29
C LYS A 399 -7.27 5.92 7.35
N ARG A 400 -7.07 7.18 6.95
CA ARG A 400 -5.84 7.62 6.25
C ARG A 400 -4.61 7.37 7.12
N PHE A 401 -4.64 7.78 8.38
CA PHE A 401 -3.50 7.60 9.30
C PHE A 401 -3.40 6.16 9.85
N GLU A 402 -4.50 5.41 9.90
CA GLU A 402 -4.44 3.95 10.09
C GLU A 402 -3.65 3.25 8.97
N LYS A 403 -3.96 3.53 7.71
CA LYS A 403 -3.27 2.95 6.54
C LYS A 403 -1.83 3.45 6.42
N GLN A 404 -1.62 4.76 6.50
CA GLN A 404 -0.26 5.35 6.43
C GLN A 404 0.59 4.89 7.62
N GLY A 405 0.00 4.77 8.81
CA GLY A 405 0.68 4.31 10.02
C GLY A 405 1.10 2.85 9.89
N THR A 406 0.19 1.98 9.45
CA THR A 406 0.49 0.56 9.20
C THR A 406 1.63 0.40 8.18
N ALA A 407 1.62 1.19 7.09
CA ALA A 407 2.69 1.18 6.08
C ALA A 407 4.03 1.72 6.60
N LEU A 408 4.01 2.76 7.45
CA LEU A 408 5.21 3.31 8.09
C LEU A 408 5.82 2.33 9.08
N LEU A 409 5.01 1.72 9.95
CA LEU A 409 5.46 0.68 10.87
C LEU A 409 6.09 -0.48 10.12
N LEU A 410 5.44 -0.96 9.05
CA LEU A 410 5.97 -2.02 8.21
C LEU A 410 7.32 -1.64 7.59
N ALA A 411 7.47 -0.42 7.07
CA ALA A 411 8.73 0.04 6.51
C ALA A 411 9.87 0.04 7.55
N VAL A 412 9.62 0.52 8.77
CA VAL A 412 10.62 0.50 9.86
C VAL A 412 10.93 -0.92 10.31
N HIS A 413 9.91 -1.78 10.45
CA HIS A 413 10.10 -3.21 10.74
C HIS A 413 10.97 -3.90 9.69
N VAL A 414 10.72 -3.67 8.40
CA VAL A 414 11.56 -4.23 7.32
C VAL A 414 13.00 -3.71 7.44
N LEU A 415 13.20 -2.39 7.58
CA LEU A 415 14.54 -1.78 7.74
C LEU A 415 15.34 -2.42 8.88
N ALA A 416 14.73 -2.61 10.05
CA ALA A 416 15.37 -3.30 11.18
C ALA A 416 15.66 -4.78 10.88
N ASN A 417 14.68 -5.52 10.34
CA ASN A 417 14.81 -6.97 10.09
C ASN A 417 15.78 -7.33 8.95
N VAL A 418 16.10 -6.41 8.03
CA VAL A 418 17.06 -6.67 6.93
C VAL A 418 18.42 -5.97 7.15
N TYR A 419 18.65 -5.34 8.30
CA TYR A 419 19.84 -4.52 8.53
C TYR A 419 21.18 -5.31 8.49
N ASP A 420 21.17 -6.56 8.93
CA ASP A 420 22.30 -7.48 8.79
C ASP A 420 22.63 -7.82 7.32
N ASN A 421 21.66 -7.66 6.42
CA ASN A 421 21.83 -7.79 4.98
C ASN A 421 21.88 -6.42 4.31
N GLN A 422 23.03 -5.75 4.41
CA GLN A 422 23.25 -4.38 3.92
C GLN A 422 22.88 -4.15 2.44
N ALA A 423 22.96 -5.18 1.58
CA ALA A 423 22.52 -5.05 0.18
C ALA A 423 20.99 -4.91 0.06
N VAL A 424 20.24 -5.65 0.88
CA VAL A 424 18.77 -5.58 0.97
C VAL A 424 18.33 -4.32 1.69
N PHE A 425 18.98 -3.95 2.80
CA PHE A 425 18.74 -2.70 3.51
C PHE A 425 18.86 -1.49 2.58
N HIS A 426 20.01 -1.30 1.93
CA HIS A 426 20.20 -0.19 1.00
C HIS A 426 19.24 -0.26 -0.19
N GLY A 427 18.94 -1.46 -0.70
CA GLY A 427 17.91 -1.65 -1.73
C GLY A 427 16.53 -1.15 -1.30
N PHE A 428 16.12 -1.47 -0.07
CA PHE A 428 14.85 -1.05 0.49
C PHE A 428 14.80 0.47 0.75
N VAL A 429 15.89 1.08 1.22
CA VAL A 429 15.99 2.55 1.34
C VAL A 429 15.81 3.23 -0.02
N ARG A 430 16.47 2.75 -1.08
CA ARG A 430 16.28 3.31 -2.43
C ARG A 430 14.84 3.21 -2.92
N GLU A 431 14.20 2.07 -2.68
CA GLU A 431 12.78 1.86 -3.02
C GLU A 431 11.83 2.76 -2.22
N LEU A 432 12.12 3.01 -0.94
CA LEU A 432 11.39 3.99 -0.15
C LEU A 432 11.53 5.41 -0.73
N MET A 433 12.74 5.82 -1.15
CA MET A 433 12.95 7.12 -1.80
C MET A 433 12.22 7.22 -3.14
N ASN A 434 12.26 6.18 -3.98
CA ASN A 434 11.50 6.13 -5.24
C ASN A 434 9.98 6.34 -5.00
N ARG A 435 9.42 5.76 -3.91
CA ARG A 435 8.01 5.97 -3.51
C ARG A 435 7.73 7.36 -2.95
N HIS A 436 8.75 8.10 -2.53
CA HIS A 436 8.65 9.46 -2.00
C HIS A 436 9.06 10.55 -3.01
N GLU A 437 9.58 10.17 -4.19
CA GLU A 437 10.03 11.05 -5.28
C GLU A 437 9.09 12.25 -5.50
N LYS A 438 7.79 11.99 -5.62
CA LYS A 438 6.75 12.99 -5.95
C LYS A 438 6.10 13.64 -4.73
N ARG A 439 6.57 13.35 -3.51
CA ARG A 439 5.96 13.83 -2.25
C ARG A 439 6.57 15.13 -1.74
N GLY A 440 7.71 15.57 -2.28
CA GLY A 440 8.34 16.85 -1.89
C GLY A 440 8.73 16.92 -0.41
N VAL A 441 9.11 15.79 0.18
CA VAL A 441 9.59 15.74 1.58
C VAL A 441 10.92 16.48 1.66
N ASP A 442 11.06 17.39 2.62
CA ASP A 442 12.33 18.08 2.87
C ASP A 442 13.42 17.04 3.23
N PRO A 443 14.55 16.97 2.51
CA PRO A 443 15.57 15.94 2.71
C PRO A 443 16.19 15.95 4.11
N LYS A 444 16.15 17.09 4.82
CA LYS A 444 16.66 17.21 6.19
C LYS A 444 15.81 16.38 7.17
N LEU A 445 14.54 16.09 6.83
CA LEU A 445 13.65 15.29 7.67
C LEU A 445 14.06 13.82 7.73
N TRP A 446 14.71 13.29 6.69
CA TRP A 446 15.22 11.91 6.70
C TRP A 446 16.32 11.70 7.75
N LYS A 447 17.12 12.74 8.03
CA LYS A 447 18.20 12.70 9.03
C LYS A 447 17.67 12.69 10.47
N ILE A 448 16.55 13.36 10.74
CA ILE A 448 16.00 13.47 12.10
C ILE A 448 14.95 12.40 12.42
N PHE A 449 14.42 11.68 11.42
CA PHE A 449 13.28 10.79 11.60
C PHE A 449 13.51 9.74 12.71
N PHE A 450 14.65 9.05 12.73
CA PHE A 450 14.85 8.00 13.74
C PHE A 450 15.19 8.56 15.12
N ASP A 451 16.06 9.57 15.19
CA ASP A 451 16.56 10.13 16.44
C ASP A 451 15.53 11.01 17.16
N ASP A 452 14.83 11.88 16.43
CA ASP A 452 13.96 12.92 17.02
C ASP A 452 12.46 12.54 17.00
N VAL A 453 12.06 11.53 16.22
CA VAL A 453 10.65 11.10 16.08
C VAL A 453 10.47 9.65 16.52
N TRP A 454 11.21 8.70 15.93
CA TRP A 454 10.96 7.27 16.10
C TRP A 454 11.35 6.76 17.49
N VAL A 455 12.57 7.08 17.96
CA VAL A 455 13.04 6.69 19.29
C VAL A 455 12.16 7.28 20.39
N PRO A 456 11.83 8.59 20.40
CA PRO A 456 10.87 9.16 21.34
C PRO A 456 9.47 8.52 21.28
N PHE A 457 8.98 8.16 20.09
CA PHE A 457 7.72 7.43 19.95
C PHE A 457 7.78 6.03 20.60
N LEU A 458 8.85 5.27 20.38
CA LEU A 458 9.04 3.96 21.03
C LEU A 458 9.02 4.07 22.56
N GLU A 459 9.71 5.07 23.12
CA GLU A 459 9.71 5.32 24.57
C GLU A 459 8.32 5.70 25.07
N SER A 460 7.55 6.51 24.31
CA SER A 460 6.16 6.84 24.63
C SER A 460 5.22 5.62 24.63
N LYS A 461 5.57 4.57 23.89
CA LYS A 461 4.88 3.26 23.86
C LYS A 461 5.39 2.28 24.92
N GLY A 462 6.27 2.72 25.83
CA GLY A 462 6.79 1.93 26.94
C GLY A 462 8.05 1.12 26.63
N ALA A 463 8.69 1.32 25.47
CA ALA A 463 9.97 0.69 25.18
C ALA A 463 11.07 1.26 26.09
N LYS A 464 11.62 0.42 26.98
CA LYS A 464 12.77 0.78 27.82
C LYS A 464 14.07 0.61 27.04
N LEU A 465 14.38 1.58 26.18
CA LEU A 465 15.54 1.53 25.29
C LEU A 465 16.85 1.70 26.08
N SER A 466 17.69 0.67 26.08
CA SER A 466 19.05 0.74 26.64
C SER A 466 19.95 1.69 25.85
N GLY A 467 21.13 2.01 26.39
CA GLY A 467 22.16 2.75 25.65
C GLY A 467 22.48 2.10 24.31
N ASP A 468 22.64 0.77 24.29
CA ASP A 468 22.88 -0.01 23.06
C ASP A 468 21.70 0.07 22.10
N ALA A 469 20.45 0.03 22.58
CA ALA A 469 19.27 0.17 21.73
C ALA A 469 19.21 1.55 21.06
N LYS A 470 19.52 2.62 21.80
CA LYS A 470 19.61 3.98 21.23
C LYS A 470 20.78 4.12 20.25
N ALA A 471 21.93 3.53 20.56
CA ALA A 471 23.08 3.49 19.65
C ALA A 471 22.78 2.72 18.34
N ALA A 472 22.04 1.62 18.44
CA ALA A 472 21.59 0.83 17.30
C ALA A 472 20.65 1.62 16.38
N TRP A 473 19.64 2.30 16.93
CA TRP A 473 18.76 3.17 16.15
C TRP A 473 19.52 4.31 15.47
N LYS A 474 20.52 4.89 16.13
CA LYS A 474 21.37 5.95 15.57
C LYS A 474 22.25 5.47 14.41
N GLU A 475 22.84 4.28 14.53
CA GLU A 475 23.64 3.70 13.43
C GLU A 475 22.73 3.26 12.25
N LEU A 476 21.51 2.79 12.53
CA LEU A 476 20.48 2.57 11.50
C LEU A 476 20.10 3.87 10.81
N ASN A 477 19.86 4.95 11.57
CA ASN A 477 19.51 6.28 11.05
C ASN A 477 20.58 6.82 10.11
N LYS A 478 21.85 6.76 10.53
CA LYS A 478 23.02 7.20 9.76
C LYS A 478 23.09 6.50 8.40
N ASN A 479 22.95 5.17 8.37
CA ASN A 479 23.04 4.41 7.12
C ASN A 479 21.78 4.55 6.26
N PHE A 480 20.60 4.65 6.87
CA PHE A 480 19.35 5.02 6.20
C PHE A 480 19.48 6.37 5.50
N ASN A 481 19.88 7.41 6.22
CA ASN A 481 20.00 8.77 5.69
C ASN A 481 21.07 8.84 4.59
N SER A 482 22.24 8.22 4.78
CA SER A 482 23.31 8.20 3.78
C SER A 482 22.83 7.65 2.43
N GLU A 483 22.18 6.48 2.43
CA GLU A 483 21.64 5.89 1.20
C GLU A 483 20.41 6.65 0.65
N ALA A 484 19.62 7.26 1.53
CA ALA A 484 18.50 8.11 1.13
C ALA A 484 18.98 9.35 0.37
N GLN A 485 19.96 10.11 0.89
CA GLN A 485 20.50 11.28 0.20
C GLN A 485 21.13 10.91 -1.14
N HIS A 486 21.93 9.83 -1.19
CA HIS A 486 22.48 9.29 -2.46
C HIS A 486 21.37 8.97 -3.48
N GLN A 487 20.24 8.40 -3.06
CA GLN A 487 19.14 8.10 -3.99
C GLN A 487 18.38 9.36 -4.42
N LEU A 488 18.20 10.34 -3.54
CA LEU A 488 17.61 11.63 -3.88
C LEU A 488 18.46 12.38 -4.90
N GLU A 489 19.78 12.41 -4.71
CA GLU A 489 20.75 12.93 -5.69
C GLU A 489 20.61 12.22 -7.04
N LYS A 490 20.58 10.88 -7.07
CA LYS A 490 20.37 10.10 -8.30
C LYS A 490 19.03 10.39 -9.00
N LEU A 491 17.99 10.77 -8.26
CA LEU A 491 16.68 11.15 -8.81
C LEU A 491 16.62 12.61 -9.26
N GLY A 492 17.70 13.39 -9.11
CA GLY A 492 17.69 14.83 -9.40
C GLY A 492 16.84 15.64 -8.41
N LEU A 493 16.58 15.09 -7.22
CA LEU A 493 15.78 15.71 -6.18
C LEU A 493 16.67 16.50 -5.21
N PRO A 494 16.07 17.42 -4.41
CA PRO A 494 16.75 17.99 -3.27
C PRO A 494 17.36 16.90 -2.39
N HIS A 495 18.59 17.13 -1.93
CA HIS A 495 19.34 16.29 -0.99
C HIS A 495 20.12 17.21 -0.03
N ALA A 496 20.48 16.70 1.15
CA ALA A 496 20.97 17.47 2.30
C ALA A 496 22.44 17.19 2.65
#